data_AF-A0A958J166-F1
#
_entry.id   AF-A0A958J166-F1
#
_cell.length_a   1.000
_cell.length_b   1.000
_cell.length_c   1.000
_cell.angle_alpha   90.00
_cell.angle_beta   90.00
_cell.angle_gamma   90.00
#
_symmetry.space_group_name_H-M   'P 1'
#
loop_
_entity.id
_entity.type
_entity.pdbx_description
1 polymer ?
#
loop_
_entity_poly.entity_id
_entity_poly.type
_entity_poly.pdbx_seq_one_letter_code
_entity_poly.pdbx_strand_id
1 'polypeptide(L)'
;AYLRALKRRFDAGKPVNKIRSVASFFLSRIDVLVDKQLETIVNSAENAKKSHKAQQLMGKVAIASAKLAYQDFKKIFSGSDWLELVEKGAAVQRPLWASTSTKNPEYRDVMYVEPLIGPDTVNTLPEQTIEAFADHGELVANTIEDGITEARQALEDLAEVGIDLEKVTDQLVEEGIQKFVDPFVTLLNSIREETAKVQMQ
;
A
#
# COMPACT_ATOMS: atom_id res chain seq x y z
N ALA A 1 -16.43 -1.06 -4.22
CA ALA A 1 -17.39 -0.02 -3.76
C ALA A 1 -17.51 1.15 -4.75
N TYR A 2 -16.37 1.70 -5.20
CA TYR A 2 -16.31 2.84 -6.12
C TYR A 2 -17.14 2.67 -7.40
N LEU A 3 -16.95 1.59 -8.15
CA LEU A 3 -17.72 1.30 -9.37
C LEU A 3 -19.23 1.29 -9.11
N ARG A 4 -19.69 0.60 -8.05
CA ARG A 4 -21.11 0.58 -7.67
C ARG A 4 -21.65 1.98 -7.33
N ALA A 5 -20.83 2.85 -6.74
CA ALA A 5 -21.24 4.23 -6.45
C ALA A 5 -21.36 5.07 -7.73
N LEU A 6 -20.42 4.91 -8.68
CA LEU A 6 -20.50 5.57 -9.98
C LEU A 6 -21.71 5.08 -10.78
N LYS A 7 -21.94 3.77 -10.84
CA LYS A 7 -23.08 3.18 -11.56
C LYS A 7 -24.41 3.68 -11.02
N ARG A 8 -24.63 3.63 -9.70
CA ARG A 8 -25.85 4.20 -9.06
C ARG A 8 -26.05 5.68 -9.38
N ARG A 9 -24.96 6.45 -9.48
CA ARG A 9 -25.03 7.88 -9.80
C ARG A 9 -25.37 8.11 -11.27
N PHE A 10 -24.76 7.33 -12.16
CA PHE A 10 -25.06 7.33 -13.59
C PHE A 10 -26.51 6.95 -13.88
N ASP A 11 -27.01 5.86 -13.27
CA ASP A 11 -28.39 5.40 -13.42
C ASP A 11 -29.42 6.44 -12.90
N ALA A 12 -29.02 7.28 -11.95
CA ALA A 12 -29.80 8.41 -11.47
C ALA A 12 -29.69 9.68 -12.37
N GLY A 13 -29.08 9.58 -13.55
CA GLY A 13 -28.89 10.69 -14.49
C GLY A 13 -27.93 11.78 -14.02
N LYS A 14 -27.10 11.51 -13.00
CA LYS A 14 -26.18 12.50 -12.42
C LYS A 14 -24.78 12.39 -13.04
N PRO A 15 -24.04 13.52 -13.17
CA PRO A 15 -22.71 13.51 -13.77
C PRO A 15 -21.68 12.76 -12.91
N VAL A 16 -20.81 11.99 -13.57
CA VAL A 16 -19.70 11.23 -12.95
C VAL A 16 -18.32 11.84 -13.22
N ASN A 17 -18.22 12.77 -14.17
CA ASN A 17 -16.96 13.31 -14.71
C ASN A 17 -16.10 14.14 -13.73
N LYS A 18 -16.69 14.61 -12.62
CA LYS A 18 -15.98 15.35 -11.57
C LYS A 18 -15.59 14.51 -10.36
N ILE A 19 -15.89 13.21 -10.36
CA ILE A 19 -15.55 12.33 -9.24
C ILE A 19 -14.12 11.83 -9.42
N ARG A 20 -13.33 11.95 -8.35
CA ARG A 20 -11.97 11.43 -8.27
C ARG A 20 -11.85 10.65 -6.97
N SER A 21 -11.09 9.56 -7.03
CA SER A 21 -10.84 8.70 -5.88
C SER A 21 -9.46 8.09 -5.98
N VAL A 22 -8.93 7.72 -4.82
CA VAL A 22 -7.72 6.92 -4.67
C VAL A 22 -8.03 5.72 -3.77
N ALA A 23 -7.28 4.64 -3.91
CA ALA A 23 -7.27 3.52 -2.99
C ALA A 23 -5.90 3.46 -2.34
N SER A 24 -5.79 3.98 -1.10
CA SER A 24 -4.53 4.05 -0.39
C SER A 24 -4.10 2.68 0.12
N PHE A 25 -2.96 2.20 -0.36
CA PHE A 25 -2.36 0.90 -0.09
C PHE A 25 -1.04 1.09 0.67
N PHE A 26 -0.97 0.59 1.90
CA PHE A 26 0.15 0.84 2.82
C PHE A 26 1.24 -0.22 2.67
N LEU A 27 2.49 0.20 2.45
CA LEU A 27 3.59 -0.72 2.09
C LEU A 27 4.50 -1.10 3.25
N SER A 28 5.32 -0.17 3.76
CA SER A 28 6.37 -0.51 4.75
C SER A 28 5.87 -1.24 6.00
N ARG A 29 4.61 -1.07 6.37
CA ARG A 29 3.99 -1.79 7.49
C ARG A 29 3.92 -3.30 7.26
N ILE A 30 3.73 -3.72 6.01
CA ILE A 30 3.74 -5.13 5.60
C ILE A 30 5.13 -5.71 5.84
N ASP A 31 6.17 -5.14 5.23
CA ASP A 31 7.52 -5.69 5.38
C ASP A 31 8.01 -5.62 6.83
N VAL A 32 7.71 -4.56 7.60
CA VAL A 32 8.09 -4.50 9.03
C VAL A 32 7.52 -5.68 9.83
N LEU A 33 6.26 -6.05 9.60
CA LEU A 33 5.62 -7.16 10.32
C LEU A 33 6.06 -8.51 9.76
N VAL A 34 6.15 -8.64 8.44
CA VAL A 34 6.49 -9.90 7.77
C VAL A 34 7.97 -10.24 7.97
N ASP A 35 8.88 -9.28 7.83
CA ASP A 35 10.32 -9.49 8.04
C ASP A 35 10.60 -9.98 9.47
N LYS A 36 9.88 -9.46 10.48
CA LYS A 36 9.98 -9.96 11.86
C LYS A 36 9.58 -11.44 11.99
N GLN A 37 8.55 -11.86 11.27
CA GLN A 37 8.12 -13.27 11.25
C GLN A 37 9.12 -14.14 10.47
N LEU A 38 9.63 -13.64 9.34
CA LEU A 38 10.66 -14.30 8.54
C LEU A 38 11.96 -14.47 9.34
N GLU A 39 12.42 -13.46 10.06
CA GLU A 39 13.59 -13.52 10.96
C GLU A 39 13.43 -14.63 12.00
N THR A 40 12.24 -14.79 12.57
CA THR A 40 11.97 -15.88 13.53
C THR A 40 12.15 -17.26 12.88
N ILE A 41 11.72 -17.42 11.62
CA ILE A 41 11.88 -18.66 10.85
C ILE A 41 13.34 -18.89 10.44
N VAL A 42 14.06 -17.83 10.08
CA VAL A 42 15.49 -17.90 9.76
C VAL A 42 16.28 -18.36 10.99
N ASN A 43 15.97 -17.78 12.15
CA ASN A 43 16.70 -18.03 13.40
C ASN A 43 16.36 -19.37 14.07
N SER A 44 15.19 -19.98 13.81
CA SER A 44 14.86 -21.28 14.41
C SER A 44 15.71 -22.42 13.87
N ALA A 45 16.26 -22.29 12.65
CA ALA A 45 17.16 -23.24 11.98
C ALA A 45 16.65 -24.70 11.89
N GLU A 46 15.38 -24.97 12.20
CA GLU A 46 14.82 -26.34 12.21
C GLU A 46 14.71 -26.95 10.81
N ASN A 47 14.64 -26.11 9.77
CA ASN A 47 14.56 -26.55 8.38
C ASN A 47 15.34 -25.59 7.47
N ALA A 48 16.53 -26.02 7.03
CA ALA A 48 17.43 -25.21 6.21
C ALA A 48 16.78 -24.70 4.90
N LYS A 49 15.91 -25.49 4.27
CA LYS A 49 15.19 -25.06 3.05
C LYS A 49 14.20 -23.95 3.37
N LYS A 50 13.46 -24.09 4.47
CA LYS A 50 12.49 -23.09 4.94
C LYS A 50 13.19 -21.80 5.36
N SER A 51 14.28 -21.88 6.11
CA SER A 51 15.07 -20.71 6.52
C SER A 51 15.69 -20.01 5.31
N HIS A 52 16.21 -20.75 4.32
CA HIS A 52 16.73 -20.16 3.08
C HIS A 52 15.63 -19.41 2.30
N LYS A 53 14.46 -20.03 2.13
CA LYS A 53 13.31 -19.38 1.48
C LYS A 53 12.84 -18.14 2.26
N ALA A 54 12.77 -18.21 3.59
CA ALA A 54 12.41 -17.07 4.41
C ALA A 54 13.39 -15.89 4.25
N GLN A 55 14.70 -16.17 4.23
CA GLN A 55 15.72 -15.16 3.98
C GLN A 55 15.56 -14.48 2.61
N GLN A 56 15.16 -15.24 1.58
CA GLN A 56 14.95 -14.71 0.24
C GLN A 56 13.72 -13.80 0.13
N LEU A 57 12.78 -13.85 1.08
CA LEU A 57 11.54 -13.06 1.09
C LEU A 57 11.68 -11.71 1.81
N MET A 58 12.74 -11.53 2.61
CA MET A 58 12.99 -10.30 3.37
C MET A 58 12.91 -9.05 2.47
N GLY A 59 12.06 -8.09 2.85
CA GLY A 59 11.88 -6.83 2.15
C GLY A 59 11.21 -6.91 0.76
N LYS A 60 10.61 -8.05 0.39
CA LYS A 60 9.99 -8.24 -0.93
C LYS A 60 8.47 -8.26 -0.92
N VAL A 61 7.86 -8.54 0.22
CA VAL A 61 6.46 -8.93 0.30
C VAL A 61 5.52 -7.75 0.04
N ALA A 62 5.83 -6.56 0.55
CA ALA A 62 5.03 -5.37 0.29
C ALA A 62 5.01 -4.99 -1.20
N ILE A 63 6.17 -5.01 -1.86
CA ILE A 63 6.30 -4.69 -3.29
C ILE A 63 5.58 -5.76 -4.13
N ALA A 64 5.76 -7.04 -3.81
CA ALA A 64 5.06 -8.14 -4.49
C ALA A 64 3.53 -7.98 -4.38
N SER A 65 3.04 -7.69 -3.17
CA SER A 65 1.62 -7.43 -2.91
C SER A 65 1.10 -6.22 -3.71
N ALA A 66 1.85 -5.11 -3.75
CA ALA A 66 1.49 -3.92 -4.50
C ALA A 66 1.40 -4.16 -6.02
N LYS A 67 2.35 -4.92 -6.57
CA LYS A 67 2.36 -5.29 -8.00
C LYS A 67 1.12 -6.11 -8.36
N LEU A 68 0.74 -7.08 -7.52
CA LEU A 68 -0.48 -7.85 -7.76
C LEU A 68 -1.76 -7.01 -7.55
N ALA A 69 -1.77 -6.12 -6.56
CA ALA A 69 -2.87 -5.17 -6.37
C ALA A 69 -3.06 -4.26 -7.61
N TYR A 70 -1.96 -3.88 -8.27
CA TYR A 70 -2.00 -3.15 -9.54
C TYR A 70 -2.60 -3.99 -10.68
N GLN A 71 -2.26 -5.28 -10.77
CA GLN A 71 -2.89 -6.18 -11.74
C GLN A 71 -4.40 -6.32 -11.51
N ASP A 72 -4.84 -6.40 -10.26
CA ASP A 72 -6.27 -6.45 -9.93
C ASP A 72 -6.96 -5.11 -10.21
N PHE A 73 -6.31 -3.98 -9.96
CA PHE A 73 -6.77 -2.67 -10.39
C PHE A 73 -7.05 -2.63 -11.90
N LYS A 74 -6.12 -3.11 -12.73
CA LYS A 74 -6.30 -3.15 -14.19
C LYS A 74 -7.52 -3.98 -14.59
N LYS A 75 -7.70 -5.16 -13.98
CA LYS A 75 -8.87 -6.04 -14.24
C LYS A 75 -10.18 -5.36 -13.85
N ILE A 76 -10.20 -4.68 -12.70
CA ILE A 76 -11.40 -3.97 -12.20
C ILE A 76 -11.82 -2.86 -13.17
N PHE A 77 -10.86 -2.14 -13.75
CA PHE A 77 -11.10 -1.02 -14.66
C PHE A 77 -10.90 -1.38 -16.15
N SER A 78 -11.15 -2.63 -16.53
CA SER A 78 -11.14 -3.07 -17.94
C SER A 78 -12.45 -3.74 -18.41
N GLY A 79 -13.44 -3.92 -17.51
CA GLY A 79 -14.70 -4.60 -17.82
C GLY A 79 -15.71 -3.76 -18.61
N SER A 80 -16.73 -4.40 -19.19
CA SER A 80 -17.80 -3.73 -19.94
C SER A 80 -18.53 -2.67 -19.13
N ASP A 81 -18.80 -2.94 -17.85
CA ASP A 81 -19.47 -2.01 -16.92
C ASP A 81 -18.65 -0.73 -16.70
N TRP A 82 -17.32 -0.83 -16.83
CA TRP A 82 -16.44 0.32 -16.75
C TRP A 82 -16.47 1.15 -18.04
N LEU A 83 -16.49 0.50 -19.20
CA LEU A 83 -16.49 1.19 -20.51
C LEU A 83 -17.69 2.14 -20.66
N GLU A 84 -18.89 1.75 -20.21
CA GLU A 84 -20.07 2.63 -20.22
C GLU A 84 -19.85 3.93 -19.41
N LEU A 85 -19.15 3.83 -18.27
CA LEU A 85 -18.86 4.97 -17.40
C LEU A 85 -17.75 5.86 -17.97
N VAL A 86 -16.77 5.28 -18.68
CA VAL A 86 -15.68 6.03 -19.33
C VAL A 86 -16.22 7.00 -20.38
N GLU A 87 -17.19 6.59 -21.19
CA GLU A 87 -17.84 7.46 -22.18
C GLU A 87 -18.51 8.69 -21.55
N LYS A 88 -18.85 8.61 -20.26
CA LYS A 88 -19.42 9.72 -19.47
C LYS A 88 -18.36 10.50 -18.68
N GLY A 89 -17.08 10.25 -18.95
CA GLY A 89 -15.94 10.93 -18.34
C GLY A 89 -15.58 10.43 -16.95
N ALA A 90 -15.99 9.23 -16.55
CA ALA A 90 -15.58 8.65 -15.27
C ALA A 90 -14.05 8.47 -15.21
N ALA A 91 -13.47 8.70 -14.04
CA ALA A 91 -12.05 8.47 -13.77
C ALA A 91 -11.86 7.20 -12.92
N VAL A 92 -10.78 6.46 -13.16
CA VAL A 92 -10.42 5.29 -12.35
C VAL A 92 -10.18 5.70 -10.89
N GLN A 93 -10.38 4.77 -9.95
CA GLN A 93 -9.87 4.93 -8.59
C GLN A 93 -8.41 4.49 -8.59
N ARG A 94 -7.50 5.46 -8.61
CA ARG A 94 -6.06 5.22 -8.73
C ARG A 94 -5.51 4.49 -7.49
N PRO A 95 -4.68 3.45 -7.63
CA PRO A 95 -3.88 2.95 -6.51
C PRO A 95 -2.98 4.08 -6.00
N LEU A 96 -2.97 4.26 -4.68
CA LEU A 96 -2.12 5.22 -4.01
C LEU A 96 -1.19 4.48 -3.06
N TRP A 97 0.10 4.47 -3.35
CA TRP A 97 1.12 3.87 -2.49
C TRP A 97 1.40 4.79 -1.30
N ALA A 98 1.14 4.30 -0.10
CA ALA A 98 1.30 5.01 1.15
C ALA A 98 2.29 4.30 2.08
N SER A 99 2.80 5.01 3.08
CA SER A 99 3.82 4.48 4.00
C SER A 99 5.04 3.96 3.24
N THR A 100 5.58 4.79 2.34
CA THR A 100 6.62 4.44 1.37
C THR A 100 8.04 4.84 1.80
N SER A 101 8.24 5.20 3.08
CA SER A 101 9.58 5.26 3.65
C SER A 101 10.07 3.86 4.02
N THR A 102 11.28 3.54 3.61
CA THR A 102 12.04 2.40 4.11
C THR A 102 12.25 2.49 5.62
N LYS A 103 12.10 1.37 6.32
CA LYS A 103 12.25 1.28 7.79
C LYS A 103 13.49 0.50 8.21
N ASN A 104 14.00 -0.34 7.32
CA ASN A 104 15.22 -1.11 7.55
C ASN A 104 16.40 -0.40 6.86
N PRO A 105 17.45 0.02 7.60
CA PRO A 105 18.60 0.71 7.02
C PRO A 105 19.41 -0.14 6.02
N GLU A 106 19.26 -1.46 6.05
CA GLU A 106 19.91 -2.37 5.09
C GLU A 106 19.26 -2.34 3.69
N TYR A 107 18.06 -1.77 3.58
CA TYR A 107 17.35 -1.62 2.31
C TYR A 107 17.57 -0.22 1.74
N ARG A 108 17.47 -0.09 0.41
CA ARG A 108 17.45 1.22 -0.25
C ARG A 108 16.32 2.07 0.35
N ASP A 109 16.63 3.32 0.69
CA ASP A 109 15.67 4.31 1.20
C ASP A 109 14.58 4.70 0.19
N VAL A 110 14.80 4.37 -1.10
CA VAL A 110 13.86 4.53 -2.23
C VAL A 110 13.18 3.22 -2.68
N MET A 111 13.33 2.11 -1.94
CA MET A 111 12.87 0.76 -2.36
C MET A 111 11.37 0.67 -2.72
N TYR A 112 10.53 1.53 -2.14
CA TYR A 112 9.08 1.55 -2.40
C TYR A 112 8.68 2.56 -3.49
N VAL A 113 9.64 3.29 -4.07
CA VAL A 113 9.38 4.25 -5.14
C VAL A 113 9.69 3.60 -6.48
N GLU A 114 10.94 3.18 -6.67
CA GLU A 114 11.47 2.68 -7.95
C GLU A 114 10.65 1.54 -8.55
N PRO A 115 10.23 0.50 -7.79
CA PRO A 115 9.54 -0.65 -8.36
C PRO A 115 8.04 -0.43 -8.61
N LEU A 116 7.48 0.71 -8.20
CA LEU A 116 6.03 0.98 -8.19
C LEU A 116 5.63 2.14 -9.10
N ILE A 117 6.51 2.54 -10.01
CA ILE A 117 6.24 3.56 -11.03
C ILE A 117 5.36 2.96 -12.12
N GLY A 118 4.20 3.58 -12.38
CA GLY A 118 3.32 3.16 -13.47
C GLY A 118 2.10 4.05 -13.66
N PRO A 119 1.37 3.85 -14.78
CA PRO A 119 0.24 4.69 -15.14
C PRO A 119 -0.90 4.56 -14.13
N ASP A 120 -1.64 5.66 -13.96
CA ASP A 120 -2.80 5.75 -13.07
C ASP A 120 -2.50 5.39 -11.61
N THR A 121 -1.26 5.58 -11.17
CA THR A 121 -0.86 5.44 -9.76
C THR A 121 -0.55 6.79 -9.13
N VAL A 122 -0.54 6.82 -7.80
CA VAL A 122 -0.04 7.94 -6.99
C VAL A 122 0.90 7.35 -5.94
N ASN A 123 1.98 8.02 -5.62
CA ASN A 123 2.80 7.70 -4.45
C ASN A 123 2.83 8.92 -3.53
N THR A 124 2.41 8.74 -2.28
CA THR A 124 2.51 9.80 -1.26
C THR A 124 3.80 9.60 -0.48
N LEU A 125 4.82 10.36 -0.87
CA LEU A 125 6.15 10.29 -0.30
C LEU A 125 6.28 11.32 0.85
N PRO A 126 6.90 10.96 1.98
CA PRO A 126 7.40 11.96 2.91
C PRO A 126 8.59 12.70 2.30
N GLU A 127 8.84 13.90 2.82
CA GLU A 127 9.89 14.82 2.32
C GLU A 127 11.26 14.14 2.19
N GLN A 128 11.69 13.37 3.20
CA GLN A 128 12.99 12.69 3.15
C GLN A 128 13.09 11.68 2.00
N THR A 129 12.00 10.98 1.68
CA THR A 129 11.98 10.03 0.55
C THR A 129 11.93 10.75 -0.79
N ILE A 130 11.32 11.94 -0.86
CA ILE A 130 11.38 12.81 -2.05
C ILE A 130 12.82 13.25 -2.29
N GLU A 131 13.51 13.72 -1.25
CA GLU A 131 14.91 14.15 -1.31
C GLU A 131 15.83 13.00 -1.73
N ALA A 132 15.71 11.82 -1.11
CA ALA A 132 16.49 10.64 -1.47
C ALA A 132 16.26 10.21 -2.94
N PHE A 133 15.00 10.18 -3.37
CA PHE A 133 14.70 9.84 -4.77
C PHE A 133 15.23 10.88 -5.76
N ALA A 134 15.21 12.17 -5.40
CA ALA A 134 15.78 13.23 -6.24
C ALA A 134 17.32 13.17 -6.31
N ASP A 135 17.98 12.73 -5.24
CA ASP A 135 19.44 12.58 -5.18
C ASP A 135 19.94 11.37 -5.98
N HIS A 136 19.36 10.19 -5.75
CA HIS A 136 19.91 8.93 -6.27
C HIS A 136 18.85 7.89 -6.70
N GLY A 137 17.59 8.29 -6.87
CA GLY A 137 16.53 7.42 -7.36
C GLY A 137 16.64 7.10 -8.86
N GLU A 138 16.25 5.89 -9.24
CA GLU A 138 16.16 5.48 -10.64
C GLU A 138 14.73 5.64 -11.19
N LEU A 139 14.56 6.54 -12.18
CA LEU A 139 13.28 6.75 -12.85
C LEU A 139 13.19 5.86 -14.10
N VAL A 140 12.72 4.63 -13.91
CA VAL A 140 12.37 3.72 -15.01
C VAL A 140 10.86 3.69 -15.18
N ALA A 141 10.40 3.89 -16.41
CA ALA A 141 8.97 3.93 -16.69
C ALA A 141 8.33 2.53 -16.52
N ASN A 142 7.16 2.50 -15.88
CA ASN A 142 6.28 1.33 -15.82
C ASN A 142 6.86 0.08 -15.09
N THR A 143 7.77 0.27 -14.15
CA THR A 143 8.35 -0.79 -13.31
C THR A 143 7.34 -1.57 -12.45
N ILE A 144 6.14 -1.01 -12.24
CA ILE A 144 5.03 -1.71 -11.58
C ILE A 144 4.63 -2.99 -12.33
N GLU A 145 4.88 -3.05 -13.65
CA GLU A 145 4.59 -4.20 -14.51
C GLU A 145 5.77 -5.19 -14.61
N ASP A 146 6.95 -4.84 -14.09
CA ASP A 146 8.10 -5.73 -14.13
C ASP A 146 7.95 -6.86 -13.11
N GLY A 147 8.44 -8.05 -13.43
CA GLY A 147 8.59 -9.13 -12.45
C GLY A 147 7.28 -9.63 -11.80
N ILE A 148 6.15 -9.58 -12.52
CA ILE A 148 4.83 -10.00 -11.98
C ILE A 148 4.81 -11.48 -11.58
N THR A 149 5.51 -12.33 -12.34
CA THR A 149 5.63 -13.77 -12.04
C THR A 149 6.39 -13.98 -10.74
N GLU A 150 7.48 -13.25 -10.55
CA GLU A 150 8.31 -13.26 -9.35
C GLU A 150 7.54 -12.70 -8.13
N ALA A 151 6.75 -11.64 -8.32
CA ALA A 151 5.86 -11.12 -7.29
C ALA A 151 4.84 -12.17 -6.84
N ARG A 152 4.24 -12.90 -7.81
CA ARG A 152 3.32 -14.00 -7.49
C ARG A 152 4.03 -15.12 -6.72
N GLN A 153 5.19 -15.55 -7.20
CA GLN A 153 5.99 -16.58 -6.55
C GLN A 153 6.39 -16.18 -5.14
N ALA A 154 6.74 -14.91 -4.89
CA ALA A 154 7.08 -14.43 -3.55
C ALA A 154 5.92 -14.57 -2.56
N LEU A 155 4.67 -14.32 -2.99
CA LEU A 155 3.50 -14.51 -2.12
C LEU A 155 3.14 -15.98 -1.91
N GLU A 156 3.35 -16.83 -2.92
CA GLU A 156 3.20 -18.29 -2.78
C GLU A 156 4.26 -18.86 -1.82
N ASP A 157 5.51 -18.44 -1.98
CA ASP A 157 6.64 -18.81 -1.11
C ASP A 157 6.42 -18.34 0.33
N LEU A 158 5.80 -17.17 0.52
CA LEU A 158 5.42 -16.67 1.85
C LEU A 158 4.45 -17.62 2.56
N ALA A 159 3.45 -18.12 1.84
CA ALA A 159 2.52 -19.11 2.37
C ALA A 159 3.22 -20.45 2.66
N GLU A 160 4.16 -20.88 1.80
CA GLU A 160 4.95 -22.11 2.03
C GLU A 160 5.83 -22.03 3.28
N VAL A 161 6.35 -20.84 3.64
CA VAL A 161 7.05 -20.66 4.91
C VAL A 161 6.10 -20.50 6.11
N GLY A 162 4.79 -20.58 5.88
CA GLY A 162 3.76 -20.58 6.91
C GLY A 162 3.33 -19.20 7.37
N ILE A 163 3.62 -18.15 6.60
CA ILE A 163 3.13 -16.79 6.86
C ILE A 163 1.92 -16.53 5.96
N ASP A 164 0.80 -16.22 6.59
CA ASP A 164 -0.46 -15.92 5.92
C ASP A 164 -0.62 -14.40 5.75
N LEU A 165 -0.53 -13.92 4.51
CA LEU A 165 -0.62 -12.48 4.22
C LEU A 165 -1.98 -11.90 4.61
N GLU A 166 -3.07 -12.68 4.53
CA GLU A 166 -4.41 -12.20 4.90
C GLU A 166 -4.44 -11.87 6.40
N LYS A 167 -3.95 -12.79 7.25
CA LYS A 167 -3.83 -12.57 8.70
C LYS A 167 -2.91 -11.41 9.04
N VAL A 168 -1.79 -11.27 8.32
CA VAL A 168 -0.88 -10.13 8.46
C VAL A 168 -1.64 -8.84 8.16
N THR A 169 -2.39 -8.78 7.07
CA THR A 169 -3.15 -7.58 6.71
C THR A 169 -4.29 -7.28 7.67
N ASP A 170 -4.99 -8.30 8.20
CA ASP A 170 -6.04 -8.13 9.21
C ASP A 170 -5.47 -7.50 10.49
N GLN A 171 -4.34 -8.02 10.99
CA GLN A 171 -3.63 -7.45 12.12
C GLN A 171 -3.22 -5.99 11.85
N LEU A 172 -2.67 -5.71 10.66
CA LEU A 172 -2.25 -4.36 10.29
C LEU A 172 -3.43 -3.38 10.17
N VAL A 173 -4.62 -3.86 9.81
CA VAL A 173 -5.84 -3.05 9.79
C VAL A 173 -6.26 -2.70 11.22
N GLU A 174 -6.31 -3.69 12.12
CA GLU A 174 -6.66 -3.47 13.53
C GLU A 174 -5.69 -2.49 14.22
N GLU A 175 -4.39 -2.77 14.13
CA GLU A 175 -3.36 -1.86 14.65
C GLU A 175 -3.39 -0.49 13.96
N GLY A 176 -3.71 -0.48 12.66
CA GLY A 176 -3.83 0.72 11.86
C GLY A 176 -4.93 1.64 12.40
N ILE A 177 -6.11 1.10 12.70
CA ILE A 177 -7.23 1.84 13.28
C ILE A 177 -6.80 2.49 14.60
N GLN A 178 -6.16 1.73 15.49
CA GLN A 178 -5.73 2.25 16.79
C GLN A 178 -4.72 3.40 16.63
N LYS A 179 -3.75 3.26 15.71
CA LYS A 179 -2.77 4.31 15.37
C LYS A 179 -3.38 5.58 14.79
N PHE A 180 -4.64 5.56 14.32
CA PHE A 180 -5.38 6.77 13.93
C PHE A 180 -6.22 7.33 15.08
N VAL A 181 -6.82 6.46 15.90
CA VAL A 181 -7.66 6.86 17.04
C VAL A 181 -6.85 7.58 18.10
N ASP A 182 -5.69 7.04 18.50
CA ASP A 182 -4.92 7.60 19.63
C ASP A 182 -4.41 9.02 19.38
N PRO A 183 -3.80 9.34 18.22
CA PRO A 183 -3.38 10.72 17.94
C PRO A 183 -4.57 11.68 17.82
N PHE A 184 -5.72 11.20 17.32
CA PHE A 184 -6.92 12.03 17.23
C PHE A 184 -7.49 12.37 18.61
N VAL A 185 -7.55 11.41 19.54
CA VAL A 185 -7.93 11.66 20.94
C VAL A 185 -6.95 12.63 21.60
N THR A 186 -5.65 12.45 21.37
CA THR A 186 -4.60 13.34 21.88
C THR A 186 -4.76 14.77 21.37
N LEU A 187 -5.05 14.94 20.08
CA LEU A 187 -5.35 16.24 19.47
C LEU A 187 -6.57 16.90 20.12
N LEU A 188 -7.67 16.15 20.30
CA LEU A 188 -8.89 16.69 20.92
C LEU A 188 -8.67 17.12 22.37
N ASN A 189 -7.88 16.37 23.13
CA ASN A 189 -7.52 16.74 24.51
C ASN A 189 -6.67 18.02 24.52
N SER A 190 -5.69 18.13 23.62
CA SER A 190 -4.87 19.33 23.50
C SER A 190 -5.71 20.58 23.19
N ILE A 191 -6.69 20.45 22.28
CA ILE A 191 -7.62 21.55 21.96
C ILE A 191 -8.48 21.94 23.17
N ARG A 192 -8.97 20.96 23.94
CA ARG A 192 -9.77 21.22 25.16
C ARG A 192 -8.95 21.96 26.21
N GLU A 193 -7.71 21.54 26.43
CA GLU A 193 -6.81 22.19 27.38
C GLU A 193 -6.54 23.65 26.98
N GLU A 194 -6.23 23.91 25.72
CA GLU A 194 -6.01 25.29 25.24
C GLU A 194 -7.29 26.14 25.30
N THR A 195 -8.45 25.56 24.97
CA THR A 195 -9.74 26.28 25.07
C THR A 195 -10.05 26.67 26.52
N ALA A 196 -9.79 25.77 27.48
CA ALA A 196 -10.00 26.05 28.89
C ALA A 196 -9.10 27.17 29.41
N LYS A 197 -7.82 27.22 28.96
CA LYS A 197 -6.89 28.30 29.32
C LYS A 197 -7.38 29.67 28.82
N VAL A 198 -7.90 29.73 27.60
CA VAL A 198 -8.43 30.98 27.01
C VAL A 198 -9.70 31.44 27.72
N GLN A 199 -10.57 30.53 28.18
CA GLN A 199 -11.81 30.89 28.89
C GLN A 199 -11.61 31.37 30.33
N MET A 200 -10.43 31.13 30.92
CA MET A 200 -10.07 31.57 32.27
C MET A 200 -9.36 32.94 32.30
N GLN A 201 -9.11 33.55 31.14
CA GLN A 201 -8.58 34.91 30.99
C GLN A 201 -9.69 35.90 30.67
#